data_AF-A0A7V9J4R8-F1
#
_entry.id   AF-A0A7V9J4R8-F1
#
_cell.length_a   1.000
_cell.length_b   1.000
_cell.length_c   1.000
_cell.angle_alpha   90.00
_cell.angle_beta   90.00
_cell.angle_gamma   90.00
#
_symmetry.space_group_name_H-M   'P 1'
#
loop_
_entity.id
_entity.type
_entity.pdbx_description
1 polymer ?
#
loop_
_entity_poly.entity_id
_entity_poly.type
_entity_poly.pdbx_seq_one_letter_code
_entity_poly.pdbx_strand_id
1 'polypeptide(L)'
;MSFQAIPVIDLFAGPGGLGEGFSALCDAQRRRVFRIKLSIEKDEHAYRTLLLRAFFRQFRSAPEEYYDYLRGKLTREELFRRFPQAAAGAQEEAWHAT
;
A
#
# COMPACT_ATOMS: atom_id res chain seq x y z
N MET A 1 -12.80 -10.29 23.94
CA MET A 1 -12.05 -10.72 22.72
C MET A 1 -11.21 -9.54 22.25
N SER A 2 -9.92 -9.74 21.99
CA SER A 2 -9.08 -8.72 21.36
C SER A 2 -9.55 -8.49 19.92
N PHE A 3 -9.50 -7.24 19.46
CA PHE A 3 -9.83 -6.94 18.07
C PHE A 3 -8.73 -7.47 17.15
N GLN A 4 -9.12 -8.22 16.12
CA GLN A 4 -8.22 -8.73 15.09
C GLN A 4 -8.77 -8.32 13.73
N ALA A 5 -7.98 -7.58 12.96
CA ALA A 5 -8.34 -7.21 11.59
C ALA A 5 -8.44 -8.45 10.71
N ILE A 6 -9.41 -8.46 9.79
CA ILE A 6 -9.62 -9.54 8.83
C ILE A 6 -8.51 -9.46 7.76
N PRO A 7 -7.68 -10.50 7.60
CA PRO A 7 -6.65 -10.50 6.58
C PRO A 7 -7.25 -10.65 5.19
N VAL A 8 -6.73 -9.90 4.22
CA VAL A 8 -7.16 -9.94 2.81
C VAL A 8 -5.97 -10.33 1.93
N ILE A 9 -6.21 -11.27 1.01
CA ILE A 9 -5.33 -11.58 -0.12
C ILE A 9 -6.07 -11.16 -1.38
N ASP A 10 -5.49 -10.23 -2.13
CA ASP A 10 -6.05 -9.67 -3.35
C ASP A 10 -5.35 -10.28 -4.58
N LEU A 11 -6.12 -10.93 -5.46
CA LEU A 11 -5.61 -11.59 -6.66
C LEU A 11 -6.12 -10.83 -7.88
N PHE A 12 -5.25 -10.60 -8.86
CA PHE A 12 -5.55 -9.72 -9.99
C PHE A 12 -5.87 -8.29 -9.52
N ALA A 13 -5.02 -7.80 -8.60
CA ALA A 13 -5.29 -6.59 -7.83
C ALA A 13 -5.42 -5.33 -8.70
N GLY A 14 -4.91 -5.36 -9.95
CA GLY A 14 -4.80 -4.21 -10.82
C GLY A 14 -4.08 -3.07 -10.10
N PRO A 15 -4.53 -1.82 -10.23
CA PRO A 15 -3.96 -0.70 -9.48
C PRO A 15 -4.40 -0.65 -7.99
N GLY A 16 -5.12 -1.65 -7.48
CA GLY A 16 -5.46 -1.81 -6.06
C GLY A 16 -6.73 -1.11 -5.58
N GLY A 17 -7.63 -0.71 -6.48
CA GLY A 17 -8.83 0.07 -6.13
C GLY A 17 -9.76 -0.62 -5.13
N LEU A 18 -9.97 -1.94 -5.29
CA LEU A 18 -10.77 -2.73 -4.34
C LEU A 18 -10.10 -2.77 -2.96
N GLY A 19 -8.81 -3.08 -2.91
CA GLY A 19 -8.01 -3.10 -1.69
C GLY A 19 -8.08 -1.78 -0.89
N GLU A 20 -8.11 -0.63 -1.57
CA GLU A 20 -8.31 0.66 -0.89
C GLU A 20 -9.69 0.78 -0.24
N GLY A 21 -10.74 0.32 -0.93
CA GLY A 21 -12.09 0.29 -0.37
C GLY A 21 -12.14 -0.54 0.93
N PHE A 22 -11.51 -1.71 0.94
CA PHE A 22 -11.36 -2.52 2.14
C PHE A 22 -10.54 -1.83 3.23
N SER A 23 -9.42 -1.17 2.85
CA SER A 23 -8.51 -0.51 3.79
C SER A 23 -9.09 0.77 4.43
N ALA A 24 -10.08 1.38 3.79
CA ALA A 24 -10.76 2.58 4.27
C ALA A 24 -11.80 2.27 5.37
N LEU A 25 -12.33 1.04 5.43
CA LEU A 25 -13.36 0.68 6.39
C LEU A 25 -12.78 0.61 7.81
N CYS A 26 -13.33 1.44 8.69
CA CYS A 26 -13.00 1.46 10.10
C CYS A 26 -14.22 1.13 10.96
N ASP A 27 -13.98 0.51 12.11
CA ASP A 27 -15.01 0.32 13.14
C ASP A 27 -15.30 1.61 13.93
N ALA A 28 -16.21 1.54 14.89
CA ALA A 28 -16.58 2.65 15.76
C ALA A 28 -15.41 3.21 16.60
N GLN A 29 -14.32 2.45 16.76
CA GLN A 29 -13.10 2.85 17.47
C GLN A 29 -12.00 3.30 16.49
N ARG A 30 -12.33 3.53 15.21
CA ARG A 30 -11.40 3.94 14.14
C ARG A 30 -10.28 2.93 13.85
N ARG A 31 -10.50 1.65 14.16
CA ARG A 31 -9.57 0.57 13.80
C ARG A 31 -9.93 0.03 12.43
N ARG A 32 -8.93 -0.21 11.59
CA ARG A 32 -9.14 -0.81 10.26
C ARG A 32 -9.73 -2.20 10.42
N VAL A 33 -10.88 -2.44 9.80
CA VAL A 33 -11.58 -3.74 9.84
C VAL A 33 -10.83 -4.78 9.04
N PHE A 34 -10.28 -4.38 7.90
CA PHE A 34 -9.52 -5.23 7.00
C PHE A 34 -8.04 -4.84 6.97
N ARG A 35 -7.17 -5.84 6.79
CA ARG A 35 -5.74 -5.66 6.56
C ARG A 35 -5.31 -6.47 5.36
N ILE A 36 -4.93 -5.78 4.28
CA ILE A 36 -4.29 -6.42 3.14
C ILE A 36 -2.98 -7.03 3.61
N LYS A 37 -2.77 -8.29 3.28
CA LYS A 37 -1.55 -9.04 3.55
C LYS A 37 -0.74 -9.32 2.30
N LEU A 38 -1.43 -9.45 1.17
CA LEU A 38 -0.81 -9.68 -0.13
C LEU A 38 -1.75 -9.16 -1.22
N SER A 39 -1.18 -8.54 -2.23
CA SER A 39 -1.85 -8.15 -3.47
C SER A 39 -0.95 -8.59 -4.62
N ILE A 40 -1.47 -9.41 -5.53
CA ILE A 40 -0.72 -9.96 -6.65
C ILE A 40 -1.22 -9.32 -7.94
N GLU A 41 -0.29 -8.76 -8.72
CA GLU A 41 -0.56 -8.16 -10.01
C GLU A 41 0.54 -8.51 -11.02
N LYS A 42 0.18 -8.70 -12.29
CA LYS A 42 1.11 -9.03 -13.38
C LYS A 42 1.47 -7.82 -14.23
N ASP A 43 0.51 -6.93 -14.51
CA ASP A 43 0.75 -5.74 -15.31
C ASP A 43 1.69 -4.79 -14.56
N GLU A 44 2.78 -4.40 -15.22
CA GLU A 44 3.81 -3.60 -14.58
C GLU A 44 3.26 -2.21 -14.18
N HIS A 45 2.47 -1.57 -15.03
CA HIS A 45 1.94 -0.22 -14.74
C HIS A 45 0.95 -0.23 -13.57
N ALA A 46 0.08 -1.23 -13.53
CA ALA A 46 -0.84 -1.48 -12.42
C ALA A 46 -0.08 -1.78 -11.12
N TYR A 47 0.93 -2.66 -11.18
CA TYR A 47 1.81 -2.97 -10.05
C TYR A 47 2.51 -1.73 -9.49
N ARG A 48 3.04 -0.85 -10.34
CA ARG A 48 3.69 0.39 -9.89
C ARG A 48 2.74 1.27 -9.06
N THR A 49 1.47 1.33 -9.45
CA THR A 49 0.42 2.05 -8.70
C THR A 49 0.07 1.34 -7.39
N LEU A 50 -0.14 0.02 -7.46
CA LEU A 50 -0.42 -0.84 -6.31
C LEU A 50 0.67 -0.72 -5.23
N LEU A 51 1.94 -0.76 -5.64
CA LEU A 51 3.10 -0.64 -4.76
C LEU A 51 3.18 0.74 -4.09
N LEU A 52 2.95 1.83 -4.83
CA LEU A 52 2.94 3.18 -4.26
C LEU A 52 1.80 3.36 -3.24
N ARG A 53 0.64 2.75 -3.50
CA ARG A 53 -0.50 2.73 -2.58
C ARG A 53 -0.20 1.92 -1.32
N ALA A 54 0.40 0.74 -1.47
CA ALA A 54 0.87 -0.08 -0.34
C ALA A 54 1.90 0.68 0.51
N PHE A 55 2.82 1.40 -0.13
CA PHE A 55 3.79 2.29 0.53
C PHE A 55 3.10 3.40 1.32
N PHE A 56 2.14 4.12 0.72
CA PHE A 56 1.38 5.16 1.42
C PHE A 56 0.68 4.61 2.68
N ARG A 57 0.11 3.39 2.61
CA ARG A 57 -0.58 2.75 3.74
C ARG A 57 0.34 2.35 4.90
N GLN A 58 1.66 2.32 4.72
CA GLN A 58 2.62 2.08 5.81
C GLN A 58 2.66 3.24 6.81
N PHE A 59 2.16 4.41 6.43
CA PHE A 59 2.15 5.60 7.27
C PHE A 59 0.77 5.84 7.87
N ARG A 60 0.74 6.32 9.12
CA ARG A 60 -0.47 6.93 9.70
C ARG A 60 -0.76 8.29 9.05
N SER A 61 0.31 9.04 8.80
CA SER A 61 0.33 10.29 8.06
C SER A 61 1.53 10.25 7.12
N ALA A 62 1.30 10.34 5.82
CA ALA A 62 2.38 10.26 4.84
C ALA A 62 3.36 11.45 4.96
N PRO A 63 4.66 11.21 4.75
CA PRO A 63 5.68 12.25 4.80
C PRO A 63 5.59 13.20 3.59
N GLU A 64 6.19 14.39 3.68
CA GLU A 64 6.14 15.39 2.60
C GLU A 64 6.81 14.87 1.31
N GLU A 65 7.83 14.04 1.44
CA GLU A 65 8.56 13.41 0.32
C GLU A 65 7.64 12.55 -0.56
N TYR A 66 6.59 11.94 0.01
CA TYR A 66 5.59 11.24 -0.77
C TYR A 66 4.89 12.22 -1.73
N TYR A 67 4.53 13.41 -1.26
CA TYR A 67 3.92 14.44 -2.08
C TYR A 67 4.92 15.11 -3.03
N ASP A 68 6.19 15.23 -2.65
CA ASP A 68 7.23 15.68 -3.58
C ASP A 68 7.43 14.70 -4.74
N TYR A 69 7.33 13.39 -4.49
CA TYR A 69 7.27 12.40 -5.56
C TYR A 69 6.05 12.62 -6.47
N LEU A 70 4.85 12.83 -5.90
CA LEU A 70 3.65 13.12 -6.70
C LEU A 70 3.76 14.42 -7.51
N ARG A 71 4.53 15.40 -7.04
CA ARG A 71 4.83 16.65 -7.75
C ARG A 71 5.98 16.52 -8.75
N GLY A 72 6.59 15.35 -8.88
CA GLY A 72 7.73 15.10 -9.77
C GLY A 72 9.05 15.72 -9.30
N LYS A 73 9.15 16.13 -8.03
CA LYS A 73 10.38 16.70 -7.43
C LYS A 73 11.33 15.64 -6.87
N LEU A 74 10.83 14.41 -6.73
CA LEU A 74 11.57 13.28 -6.18
C LEU A 74 11.30 12.06 -7.06
N THR A 75 12.30 11.24 -7.34
CA THR A 75 12.10 9.94 -8.00
C THR A 75 11.54 8.92 -7.02
N ARG A 76 10.93 7.85 -7.53
CA ARG A 76 10.41 6.77 -6.68
C ARG A 76 11.56 6.05 -5.96
N GLU A 77 12.67 5.87 -6.65
CA GLU A 77 13.86 5.20 -6.13
C GLU A 77 14.51 6.01 -5.00
N GLU A 78 14.47 7.35 -5.09
CA GLU A 78 14.86 8.23 -3.98
C GLU A 78 13.86 8.16 -2.81
N LEU A 79 12.55 8.21 -3.09
CA LEU A 79 11.52 8.06 -2.07
C LEU A 79 11.68 6.76 -1.28
N PHE A 80 11.85 5.63 -1.98
CA PHE A 80 11.95 4.31 -1.36
C PHE A 80 13.25 4.18 -0.56
N ARG A 81 14.36 4.77 -1.02
CA ARG A 81 15.62 4.83 -0.25
C ARG A 81 15.50 5.66 1.02
N ARG A 82 14.70 6.73 1.03
CA ARG A 82 14.48 7.56 2.23
C ARG A 82 13.62 6.86 3.29
N PHE A 83 12.73 5.95 2.88
CA PHE A 83 11.84 5.23 3.78
C PHE A 83 11.96 3.70 3.60
N PRO A 84 13.13 3.11 3.91
CA PRO A 84 13.42 1.71 3.58
C PRO A 84 12.47 0.72 4.27
N GLN A 85 12.01 1.02 5.50
CA GLN A 85 11.05 0.16 6.21
C GLN A 85 9.66 0.17 5.55
N ALA A 86 9.18 1.34 5.13
CA ALA A 86 7.91 1.46 4.42
C ALA A 86 8.00 0.85 3.01
N ALA A 87 9.14 1.01 2.34
CA ALA A 87 9.40 0.36 1.05
C ALA A 87 9.38 -1.17 1.18
N ALA A 88 10.07 -1.72 2.18
CA ALA A 88 10.05 -3.16 2.45
C ALA A 88 8.64 -3.66 2.74
N GLY A 89 7.88 -3.00 3.63
CA GLY A 89 6.49 -3.38 3.92
C GLY A 89 5.57 -3.31 2.69
N ALA A 90 5.80 -2.33 1.80
CA ALA A 90 5.06 -2.23 0.54
C ALA A 90 5.41 -3.38 -0.44
N GLN A 91 6.68 -3.77 -0.50
CA GLN A 91 7.17 -4.86 -1.35
C GLN A 91 6.75 -6.25 -0.84
N GLU A 92 6.60 -6.40 0.47
CA GLU A 92 6.01 -7.61 1.08
C GLU A 92 4.51 -7.71 0.79
N GLU A 93 3.80 -6.57 0.78
CA GLU A 93 2.35 -6.53 0.53
C GLU A 93 2.02 -6.63 -0.97
N ALA A 94 2.78 -5.98 -1.85
CA ALA A 94 2.52 -5.94 -3.29
C ALA A 94 3.53 -6.81 -4.05
N TRP A 95 3.04 -7.87 -4.68
CA TRP A 95 3.85 -8.79 -5.47
C TRP A 95 3.59 -8.60 -6.96
N HIS A 96 4.66 -8.29 -7.71
CA HIS A 96 4.67 -8.35 -9.18
C HIS A 96 4.87 -9.79 -9.64
N ALA A 97 3.80 -10.44 -10.11
CA ALA A 97 3.85 -11.78 -10.67
C ALA A 97 4.31 -11.71 -12.13
N THR A 98 5.55 -12.14 -12.39
CA THR A 98 6.17 -12.18 -13.74
C THR A 98 5.89 -13.49 -14.46
#